data_AF-A0A139I2L0-F1
#
_entry.id   AF-A0A139I2L0-F1
#
_cell.length_a   1.000
_cell.length_b   1.000
_cell.length_c   1.000
_cell.angle_alpha   90.00
_cell.angle_beta   90.00
_cell.angle_gamma   90.00
#
_symmetry.space_group_name_H-M   'P 1'
#
loop_
_entity.id
_entity.type
_entity.pdbx_description
1 polymer ?
#
loop_
_entity_poly.entity_id
_entity_poly.type
_entity_poly.pdbx_seq_one_letter_code
_entity_poly.pdbx_strand_id
1 'polypeptide(L)'
;MRTTRPQAQIIAVIDLTQEPEERPAPPTLLIRLKQHKVKDPSAQVPNFIRQTAQSTIPQNLLTQAVSSTLVFAGESAGTAVCISPGGLLLICSHCVAETRAALKSNDRSWLITSDGHPVEGKCIAGDPKRDIALLQIVTAPYIFTRDGFAFALMSKTPPKRNSQLLCVGHPGSGDFKAATSGVPTGSDVLHISEGRFRGLAPGQDVQDNSDIGALQHDCWTYWGHSGAPLIEKKASGKLIGLHSSWEDHTGLRRGIALQAIQEFLAEHCTNVTRRGS
;
A
#
# COMPACT_ATOMS: atom_id res chain seq x y z
N MET A 1 45.94 1.31 -8.72
CA MET A 1 44.64 0.61 -8.76
C MET A 1 44.09 0.53 -7.35
N ARG A 2 43.12 1.37 -6.98
CA ARG A 2 42.36 1.26 -5.74
C ARG A 2 40.89 1.22 -6.13
N THR A 3 40.30 0.05 -5.95
CA THR A 3 38.90 -0.26 -6.19
C THR A 3 38.04 0.41 -5.11
N THR A 4 37.18 1.32 -5.52
CA THR A 4 36.16 1.92 -4.66
C THR A 4 35.02 0.92 -4.46
N ARG A 5 34.72 0.58 -3.20
CA ARG A 5 33.50 -0.17 -2.84
C ARG A 5 32.28 0.76 -2.96
N PRO A 6 31.10 0.27 -3.39
CA PRO A 6 29.90 1.07 -3.39
C PRO A 6 29.40 1.30 -1.95
N GLN A 7 29.13 2.56 -1.61
CA GLN A 7 28.47 2.97 -0.37
C GLN A 7 27.04 2.43 -0.35
N ALA A 8 26.74 1.57 0.63
CA ALA A 8 25.39 1.20 0.98
C ALA A 8 24.67 2.42 1.58
N GLN A 9 23.51 2.78 1.04
CA GLN A 9 22.64 3.82 1.56
C GLN A 9 22.06 3.35 2.91
N ILE A 10 22.51 3.99 4.00
CA ILE A 10 21.95 3.80 5.34
C ILE A 10 20.73 4.70 5.43
N ILE A 11 19.53 4.10 5.43
CA ILE A 11 18.28 4.79 5.79
C ILE A 11 18.25 4.84 7.32
N ALA A 12 18.10 6.04 7.88
CA ALA A 12 18.05 6.27 9.31
C ALA A 12 16.88 5.49 9.94
N VAL A 13 17.22 4.58 10.87
CA VAL A 13 16.29 3.89 11.75
C VAL A 13 15.89 4.89 12.83
N ILE A 14 14.61 5.27 12.90
CA ILE A 14 14.09 6.02 14.03
C ILE A 14 13.96 5.04 15.19
N ASP A 15 14.59 5.38 16.30
CA ASP A 15 14.60 4.57 17.52
C ASP A 15 13.16 4.41 18.05
N LEU A 16 12.73 3.16 18.22
CA LEU A 16 11.41 2.81 18.73
C LEU A 16 11.41 3.06 20.24
N THR A 17 11.15 4.29 20.65
CA THR A 17 11.03 4.65 22.07
C THR A 17 9.87 3.88 22.71
N GLN A 18 10.17 3.04 23.69
CA GLN A 18 9.18 2.48 24.60
C GLN A 18 8.74 3.56 25.61
N GLU A 19 7.52 4.07 25.44
CA GLU A 19 6.79 4.82 26.48
C GLU A 19 5.76 3.87 27.13
N PRO A 20 5.48 3.95 28.45
CA PRO A 20 4.61 3.00 29.15
C PRO A 20 3.11 3.37 29.11
N GLU A 21 2.29 2.31 29.06
CA GLU A 21 0.87 2.14 29.43
C GLU A 21 -0.14 3.29 29.21
N GLU A 22 -0.84 3.21 28.08
CA GLU A 22 -2.30 3.11 28.09
C GLU A 22 -2.66 1.77 27.46
N ARG A 23 -3.41 0.89 28.15
CA ARG A 23 -3.87 -0.35 27.54
C ARG A 23 -4.71 0.02 26.31
N PRO A 24 -4.34 -0.40 25.09
CA PRO A 24 -5.21 -0.20 23.95
C PRO A 24 -6.55 -0.88 24.26
N ALA A 25 -7.65 -0.17 24.03
CA ALA A 25 -8.99 -0.74 24.11
C ALA A 25 -8.98 -2.10 23.38
N PRO A 26 -9.64 -3.14 23.92
CA PRO A 26 -9.57 -4.49 23.37
C PRO A 26 -9.83 -4.42 21.86
N PRO A 27 -9.00 -5.06 21.02
CA PRO A 27 -9.17 -5.01 19.57
C PRO A 27 -10.63 -5.31 19.26
N THR A 28 -11.31 -4.37 18.60
CA THR A 28 -12.73 -4.51 18.29
C THR A 28 -12.96 -5.85 17.60
N LEU A 29 -14.15 -6.44 17.77
CA LEU A 29 -14.51 -7.72 17.14
C LEU A 29 -14.15 -7.74 15.64
N LEU A 30 -14.32 -6.60 14.96
CA LEU A 30 -13.95 -6.38 13.57
C LEU A 30 -12.47 -6.63 13.28
N ILE A 31 -11.56 -6.11 14.11
CA ILE A 31 -10.11 -6.29 13.95
C ILE A 31 -9.77 -7.78 14.04
N ARG A 32 -10.30 -8.49 15.05
CA ARG A 32 -10.07 -9.93 15.21
C ARG A 32 -10.59 -10.74 14.02
N LEU A 33 -11.77 -10.38 13.52
CA LEU A 33 -12.35 -11.01 12.32
C LEU A 33 -11.49 -10.78 11.08
N LYS A 34 -10.99 -9.55 10.86
CA LYS A 34 -10.08 -9.25 9.76
C LYS A 34 -8.78 -10.04 9.87
N GLN A 35 -8.17 -10.09 11.06
CA GLN A 35 -6.96 -10.87 11.30
C GLN A 35 -7.15 -12.36 11.01
N HIS A 36 -8.27 -12.95 11.47
CA HIS A 36 -8.59 -14.35 11.20
C HIS A 36 -8.73 -14.62 9.71
N LYS A 37 -9.47 -13.77 8.99
CA LYS A 37 -9.68 -13.93 7.54
C LYS A 37 -8.39 -13.77 6.73
N VAL A 38 -7.53 -12.81 7.07
CA VAL A 38 -6.23 -12.63 6.38
C VAL A 38 -5.31 -13.83 6.58
N LYS A 39 -5.39 -14.47 7.76
CA LYS A 39 -4.58 -15.65 8.11
C LYS A 39 -5.15 -16.97 7.58
N ASP A 40 -6.36 -16.97 7.03
CA ASP A 40 -6.98 -18.19 6.51
C ASP A 40 -6.09 -18.77 5.41
N PRO A 41 -5.60 -20.02 5.53
CA PRO A 41 -4.76 -20.62 4.51
C PRO A 41 -5.43 -20.67 3.14
N SER A 42 -6.77 -20.71 3.07
CA SER A 42 -7.53 -20.70 1.82
C SER A 42 -7.68 -19.31 1.20
N ALA A 43 -7.40 -18.22 1.94
CA ALA A 43 -7.45 -16.86 1.41
C ALA A 43 -6.41 -16.65 0.29
N GLN A 44 -6.71 -15.71 -0.61
CA GLN A 44 -5.92 -15.49 -1.82
C GLN A 44 -4.44 -15.19 -1.55
N VAL A 45 -4.12 -14.32 -0.58
CA VAL A 45 -2.72 -13.93 -0.32
C VAL A 45 -1.88 -15.08 0.25
N PRO A 46 -2.28 -15.77 1.33
CA PRO A 46 -1.56 -16.95 1.80
C PRO A 46 -1.41 -18.04 0.73
N ASN A 47 -2.45 -18.26 -0.08
CA ASN A 47 -2.40 -19.24 -1.17
C ASN A 47 -1.42 -18.82 -2.28
N PHE A 48 -1.44 -17.55 -2.68
CA PHE A 48 -0.52 -17.00 -3.66
C PHE A 48 0.93 -17.17 -3.20
N ILE A 49 1.25 -16.77 -1.98
CA ILE A 49 2.60 -16.88 -1.41
C ILE A 49 3.09 -18.33 -1.43
N ARG A 50 2.25 -19.30 -1.04
CA ARG A 50 2.63 -20.72 -1.08
C ARG A 50 2.91 -21.22 -2.50
N GLN A 51 2.13 -20.76 -3.48
CA GLN A 51 2.29 -21.17 -4.88
C GLN A 51 3.52 -20.53 -5.54
N THR A 52 3.93 -19.34 -5.11
CA THR A 52 5.06 -18.60 -5.68
C THR A 52 6.38 -18.77 -4.95
N ALA A 53 6.38 -19.41 -3.77
CA ALA A 53 7.58 -19.64 -2.94
C ALA A 53 8.67 -20.54 -3.58
N GLN A 54 8.44 -21.09 -4.78
CA GLN A 54 9.32 -22.08 -5.41
C GLN A 54 9.90 -21.67 -6.79
N SER A 55 10.01 -20.39 -7.15
CA SER A 55 10.68 -20.06 -8.43
C SER A 55 11.33 -18.68 -8.52
N THR A 56 12.11 -18.51 -9.60
CA THR A 56 12.84 -17.34 -10.18
C THR A 56 12.84 -15.99 -9.42
N ILE A 57 13.92 -15.21 -9.57
CA ILE A 57 14.09 -13.88 -8.94
C ILE A 57 12.85 -12.95 -9.06
N PRO A 58 12.17 -12.80 -10.22
CA PRO A 58 10.97 -11.96 -10.30
C PRO A 58 9.82 -12.43 -9.41
N GLN A 59 9.68 -13.74 -9.18
CA GLN A 59 8.62 -14.27 -8.34
C GLN A 59 8.88 -14.05 -6.85
N ASN A 60 10.15 -14.02 -6.43
CA ASN A 60 10.50 -13.63 -5.06
C ASN A 60 10.13 -12.17 -4.80
N LEU A 61 10.44 -11.26 -5.73
CA LEU A 61 10.04 -9.85 -5.63
C LEU A 61 8.52 -9.68 -5.68
N LEU A 62 7.84 -10.44 -6.53
CA LEU A 62 6.39 -10.45 -6.63
C LEU A 62 5.74 -10.89 -5.31
N THR A 63 6.23 -11.98 -4.72
CA THR A 63 5.77 -12.50 -3.42
C THR A 63 6.00 -11.46 -2.33
N GLN A 64 7.20 -10.86 -2.30
CA GLN A 64 7.54 -9.80 -1.35
C GLN A 64 6.63 -8.57 -1.49
N ALA A 65 6.32 -8.15 -2.72
CA ALA A 65 5.43 -7.02 -2.98
C ALA A 65 3.98 -7.33 -2.57
N VAL A 66 3.47 -8.54 -2.82
CA VAL A 66 2.15 -8.96 -2.33
C VAL A 66 2.12 -8.95 -0.80
N SER A 67 3.13 -9.53 -0.14
CA SER A 67 3.25 -9.57 1.32
C SER A 67 3.48 -8.20 1.98
N SER A 68 3.84 -7.18 1.21
CA SER A 68 4.03 -5.81 1.71
C SER A 68 2.72 -5.01 1.82
N THR A 69 1.58 -5.62 1.49
CA THR A 69 0.27 -4.97 1.51
C THR A 69 -0.32 -4.98 2.92
N LEU A 70 -0.92 -3.87 3.34
CA LEU A 70 -1.62 -3.71 4.61
C LEU A 70 -3.02 -3.15 4.36
N VAL A 71 -3.92 -3.39 5.31
CA VAL A 71 -5.31 -2.90 5.27
C VAL A 71 -5.63 -2.16 6.55
N PHE A 72 -6.54 -1.19 6.50
CA PHE A 72 -7.04 -0.58 7.74
C PHE A 72 -7.74 -1.60 8.64
N ALA A 73 -7.44 -1.54 9.94
CA ALA A 73 -7.98 -2.45 10.93
C ALA A 73 -9.45 -2.13 11.28
N GLY A 74 -9.81 -0.85 11.28
CA GLY A 74 -11.15 -0.34 11.61
C GLY A 74 -12.17 -0.46 10.49
N GLU A 75 -13.27 0.30 10.59
CA GLU A 75 -14.32 0.36 9.56
C GLU A 75 -13.87 1.11 8.30
N SER A 76 -12.85 1.96 8.42
CA SER A 76 -12.21 2.62 7.28
C SER A 76 -11.76 1.59 6.25
N ALA A 77 -12.13 1.83 4.99
CA ALA A 77 -11.68 1.06 3.86
C ALA A 77 -10.48 1.75 3.22
N GLY A 78 -9.45 0.98 2.87
CA GLY A 78 -8.22 1.50 2.31
C GLY A 78 -7.11 0.47 2.39
N THR A 79 -6.17 0.57 1.46
CA THR A 79 -5.04 -0.33 1.33
C THR A 79 -3.76 0.48 1.37
N ALA A 80 -2.75 0.00 2.09
CA ALA A 80 -1.42 0.58 2.09
C ALA A 80 -0.38 -0.42 1.57
N VAL A 81 0.76 0.08 1.12
CA VAL A 81 1.91 -0.75 0.74
C VAL A 81 3.16 -0.30 1.47
N CYS A 82 3.84 -1.24 2.10
CA CYS A 82 5.13 -1.01 2.73
C CYS A 82 6.23 -0.93 1.66
N ILE A 83 7.05 0.13 1.72
CA ILE A 83 8.12 0.40 0.75
C ILE A 83 9.51 0.42 1.39
N SER A 84 9.62 0.14 2.70
CA SER A 84 10.90 0.01 3.39
C SER A 84 10.87 -1.07 4.47
N PRO A 85 12.00 -1.73 4.76
CA PRO A 85 12.06 -2.70 5.87
C PRO A 85 11.83 -2.06 7.24
N GLY A 86 11.94 -0.73 7.35
CA GLY A 86 11.66 0.04 8.55
C GLY A 86 10.19 0.46 8.71
N GLY A 87 9.29 -0.01 7.85
CA GLY A 87 7.84 0.21 8.00
C GLY A 87 7.35 1.55 7.45
N LEU A 88 7.98 2.05 6.38
CA LEU A 88 7.47 3.22 5.65
C LEU A 88 6.38 2.77 4.68
N LEU A 89 5.20 3.37 4.75
CA LEU A 89 4.01 2.97 3.99
C LEU A 89 3.54 4.08 3.05
N LEU A 90 3.16 3.70 1.84
CA LEU A 90 2.40 4.53 0.91
C LEU A 90 0.92 4.18 0.96
N ILE A 91 0.08 5.19 0.84
CA ILE A 91 -1.38 5.06 0.79
C ILE A 91 -1.98 6.24 0.01
N CYS A 92 -3.24 6.11 -0.43
CA CYS A 92 -3.98 7.27 -0.91
C CYS A 92 -4.27 8.24 0.23
N SER A 93 -4.10 9.54 -0.01
CA SER A 93 -4.27 10.57 1.01
C SER A 93 -5.71 10.63 1.53
N HIS A 94 -6.69 10.42 0.64
CA HIS A 94 -8.10 10.43 1.00
C HIS A 94 -8.50 9.27 1.93
N CYS A 95 -7.71 8.20 2.02
CA CYS A 95 -7.94 7.13 3.00
C CYS A 95 -7.51 7.53 4.42
N VAL A 96 -6.64 8.53 4.55
CA VAL A 96 -6.15 9.04 5.84
C VAL A 96 -7.00 10.19 6.33
N ALA A 97 -7.39 11.09 5.43
CA ALA A 97 -8.26 12.21 5.74
C ALA A 97 -9.17 12.54 4.55
N GLU A 98 -10.47 12.68 4.82
CA GLU A 98 -11.48 12.98 3.78
C GLU A 98 -11.30 14.36 3.13
N THR A 99 -10.64 15.29 3.82
CA THR A 99 -10.39 16.64 3.28
C THR A 99 -8.94 17.05 3.46
N ARG A 100 -8.47 17.92 2.55
CA ARG A 100 -7.15 18.55 2.60
C ARG A 100 -6.86 19.25 3.94
N ALA A 101 -7.88 19.87 4.54
CA ALA A 101 -7.75 20.55 5.83
C ALA A 101 -7.67 19.57 7.02
N ALA A 102 -8.21 18.36 6.85
CA ALA A 102 -8.22 17.31 7.86
C ALA A 102 -6.94 16.46 7.86
N LEU A 103 -6.12 16.53 6.80
CA LEU A 103 -4.85 15.79 6.76
C LEU A 103 -3.84 16.40 7.74
N LYS A 104 -3.84 15.89 8.97
CA LYS A 104 -2.93 16.35 10.03
C LYS A 104 -1.71 15.45 10.08
N SER A 105 -0.53 16.05 10.10
CA SER A 105 0.67 15.31 10.50
C SER A 105 0.48 14.79 11.93
N ASN A 106 0.87 13.55 12.20
CA ASN A 106 0.71 12.82 13.46
C ASN A 106 -0.60 12.07 13.68
N ASP A 107 -1.57 12.08 12.74
CA ASP A 107 -2.71 11.18 12.84
C ASP A 107 -2.25 9.72 12.85
N ARG A 108 -2.84 8.93 13.73
CA ARG A 108 -2.50 7.53 13.94
C ARG A 108 -3.61 6.63 13.43
N SER A 109 -3.23 5.49 12.89
CA SER A 109 -4.17 4.51 12.37
C SER A 109 -3.66 3.11 12.58
N TRP A 110 -4.57 2.22 12.99
CA TRP A 110 -4.28 0.80 13.07
C TRP A 110 -4.46 0.15 11.71
N LEU A 111 -3.44 -0.61 11.29
CA LEU A 111 -3.45 -1.44 10.10
C LEU A 111 -3.23 -2.91 10.46
N ILE A 112 -3.58 -3.79 9.54
CA ILE A 112 -3.31 -5.22 9.61
C ILE A 112 -2.43 -5.58 8.41
N THR A 113 -1.28 -6.19 8.68
CA THR A 113 -0.37 -6.72 7.66
C THR A 113 -0.99 -7.90 6.92
N SER A 114 -0.44 -8.28 5.76
CA SER A 114 -0.94 -9.42 4.97
C SER A 114 -0.83 -10.78 5.65
N ASP A 115 -0.06 -10.89 6.74
CA ASP A 115 0.03 -12.06 7.60
C ASP A 115 -0.77 -11.90 8.91
N GLY A 116 -1.58 -10.84 9.01
CA GLY A 116 -2.58 -10.63 10.04
C GLY A 116 -2.07 -10.07 11.36
N HIS A 117 -0.89 -9.43 11.37
CA HIS A 117 -0.37 -8.71 12.53
C HIS A 117 -0.89 -7.27 12.58
N PRO A 118 -1.30 -6.78 13.75
CA PRO A 118 -1.72 -5.40 13.91
C PRO A 118 -0.49 -4.49 14.04
N VAL A 119 -0.49 -3.35 13.36
CA VAL A 119 0.54 -2.32 13.46
C VAL A 119 -0.12 -0.94 13.54
N GLU A 120 0.53 0.00 14.23
CA GLU A 120 0.10 1.39 14.26
C GLU A 120 0.99 2.21 13.33
N GLY A 121 0.37 2.89 12.35
CA GLY A 121 1.01 3.83 11.44
C GLY A 121 0.71 5.26 11.84
N LYS A 122 1.71 6.13 11.72
CA LYS A 122 1.61 7.58 11.95
C LYS A 122 1.79 8.31 10.63
N CYS A 123 0.87 9.18 10.26
CA CYS A 123 1.00 10.01 9.06
C CYS A 123 2.13 11.03 9.24
N ILE A 124 3.15 10.97 8.39
CA ILE A 124 4.32 11.86 8.43
C ILE A 124 4.38 12.86 7.27
N ALA A 125 3.66 12.59 6.17
CA ALA A 125 3.51 13.50 5.05
C ALA A 125 2.24 13.16 4.25
N GLY A 126 1.71 14.13 3.52
CA GLY A 126 0.71 13.87 2.49
C GLY A 126 0.54 15.03 1.54
N ASP A 127 0.09 14.68 0.34
CA ASP A 127 -0.12 15.57 -0.79
C ASP A 127 -1.50 15.27 -1.39
N PRO A 128 -2.51 16.10 -1.07
CA PRO A 128 -3.87 15.94 -1.58
C PRO A 128 -3.99 16.16 -3.09
N LYS A 129 -3.05 16.87 -3.74
CA LYS A 129 -3.08 17.04 -5.21
C LYS A 129 -2.71 15.72 -5.86
N ARG A 130 -1.64 15.07 -5.40
CA ARG A 130 -1.21 13.75 -5.89
C ARG A 130 -2.04 12.60 -5.34
N ASP A 131 -2.89 12.88 -4.36
CA ASP A 131 -3.62 11.91 -3.55
C ASP A 131 -2.71 10.87 -2.88
N ILE A 132 -1.54 11.27 -2.38
CA ILE A 132 -0.58 10.36 -1.73
C ILE A 132 -0.39 10.77 -0.27
N ALA A 133 -0.34 9.82 0.63
CA ALA A 133 0.17 10.01 1.99
C ALA A 133 1.27 9.00 2.33
N LEU A 134 2.12 9.41 3.26
CA LEU A 134 3.24 8.64 3.79
C LEU A 134 3.02 8.38 5.27
N LEU A 135 2.98 7.11 5.65
CA LEU A 135 2.86 6.68 7.05
C LEU A 135 4.16 6.01 7.49
N GLN A 136 4.55 6.23 8.74
CA GLN A 136 5.61 5.50 9.41
C GLN A 136 4.98 4.56 10.43
N ILE A 137 5.31 3.27 10.39
CA ILE A 137 4.94 2.35 11.47
C ILE A 137 5.70 2.75 12.74
N VAL A 138 4.96 2.99 13.81
CA VAL A 138 5.45 3.41 15.13
C VAL A 138 5.21 2.36 16.20
N THR A 139 4.35 1.38 15.96
CA THR A 139 4.11 0.25 16.87
C THR A 139 3.86 -1.02 16.08
N ALA A 140 4.56 -2.08 16.43
CA ALA A 140 4.44 -3.39 15.80
C ALA A 140 4.88 -4.52 16.75
N PRO A 141 4.47 -5.78 16.48
CA PRO A 141 5.01 -6.94 17.17
C PRO A 141 6.54 -7.06 17.03
N TYR A 142 7.19 -7.61 18.05
CA TYR A 142 8.66 -7.75 18.13
C TYR A 142 9.30 -8.50 16.95
N ILE A 143 8.56 -9.37 16.25
CA ILE A 143 9.09 -10.05 15.07
C ILE A 143 9.55 -9.07 13.99
N PHE A 144 8.85 -7.94 13.83
CA PHE A 144 9.19 -6.93 12.83
C PHE A 144 10.37 -6.05 13.24
N THR A 145 10.66 -5.91 14.53
CA THR A 145 11.88 -5.20 14.97
C THR A 145 13.13 -6.04 14.73
N ARG A 146 13.00 -7.37 14.74
CA ARG A 146 14.10 -8.30 14.46
C ARG A 146 14.32 -8.51 12.97
N ASP A 147 13.24 -8.79 12.23
CA ASP A 147 13.32 -9.27 10.84
C ASP A 147 13.01 -8.17 9.81
N GLY A 148 12.50 -7.02 10.25
CA GLY A 148 11.98 -5.97 9.38
C GLY A 148 10.61 -6.30 8.78
N PHE A 149 10.03 -5.34 8.08
CA PHE A 149 8.79 -5.53 7.34
C PHE A 149 9.04 -6.06 5.92
N ALA A 150 8.13 -6.89 5.41
CA ALA A 150 8.06 -7.12 3.96
C ALA A 150 7.79 -5.80 3.25
N PHE A 151 8.48 -5.54 2.14
CA PHE A 151 8.39 -4.27 1.43
C PHE A 151 8.46 -4.44 -0.09
N ALA A 152 7.66 -3.67 -0.82
CA ALA A 152 7.70 -3.61 -2.28
C ALA A 152 8.85 -2.73 -2.75
N LEU A 153 9.62 -3.24 -3.72
CA LEU A 153 10.58 -2.43 -4.45
C LEU A 153 9.84 -1.60 -5.51
N MET A 154 10.15 -0.32 -5.57
CA MET A 154 9.63 0.58 -6.60
C MET A 154 10.37 0.41 -7.92
N SER A 155 9.64 0.48 -9.03
CA SER A 155 10.25 0.56 -10.35
C SER A 155 10.98 1.89 -10.53
N LYS A 156 12.08 1.88 -11.29
CA LYS A 156 12.80 3.09 -11.69
C LYS A 156 12.25 3.70 -12.98
N THR A 157 11.57 2.89 -13.78
CA THR A 157 11.05 3.26 -15.09
C THR A 157 9.57 2.94 -15.19
N PRO A 158 8.78 3.73 -15.92
CA PRO A 158 7.38 3.41 -16.18
C PRO A 158 7.23 2.02 -16.85
N PRO A 159 6.14 1.28 -16.55
CA PRO A 159 5.87 0.01 -17.22
C PRO A 159 5.52 0.24 -18.70
N LYS A 160 5.74 -0.79 -19.52
CA LYS A 160 5.29 -0.77 -20.92
C LYS A 160 3.77 -0.91 -20.98
N ARG A 161 3.14 -0.27 -21.97
CA ARG A 161 1.72 -0.47 -22.23
C ARG A 161 1.43 -1.98 -22.40
N ASN A 162 0.34 -2.43 -21.80
CA ASN A 162 -0.08 -3.83 -21.70
C ASN A 162 0.81 -4.74 -20.82
N SER A 163 1.79 -4.21 -20.07
CA SER A 163 2.49 -4.96 -19.00
C SER A 163 1.45 -5.57 -18.06
N GLN A 164 1.65 -6.85 -17.69
CA GLN A 164 0.75 -7.55 -16.78
C GLN A 164 0.93 -7.04 -15.35
N LEU A 165 -0.19 -6.77 -14.69
CA LEU A 165 -0.23 -6.22 -13.35
C LEU A 165 -0.94 -7.17 -12.38
N LEU A 166 -0.51 -7.13 -11.12
CA LEU A 166 -1.33 -7.50 -9.97
C LEU A 166 -1.79 -6.21 -9.26
N CYS A 167 -3.04 -6.20 -8.82
CA CYS A 167 -3.54 -5.24 -7.84
C CYS A 167 -3.92 -6.01 -6.58
N VAL A 168 -3.39 -5.60 -5.43
CA VAL A 168 -3.63 -6.28 -4.15
C VAL A 168 -4.32 -5.30 -3.21
N GLY A 169 -5.60 -5.51 -2.88
CA GLY A 169 -6.35 -4.52 -2.11
C GLY A 169 -7.45 -5.09 -1.24
N HIS A 170 -7.96 -4.26 -0.34
CA HIS A 170 -9.09 -4.60 0.52
C HIS A 170 -10.41 -4.18 -0.15
N PRO A 171 -11.20 -5.10 -0.73
CA PRO A 171 -12.58 -4.79 -1.02
C PRO A 171 -13.30 -4.54 0.31
N GLY A 172 -13.98 -3.41 0.43
CA GLY A 172 -14.76 -3.04 1.60
C GLY A 172 -15.74 -4.16 1.97
N SER A 173 -15.96 -4.32 3.28
CA SER A 173 -16.82 -5.40 3.80
C SER A 173 -18.29 -5.21 3.45
N GLY A 174 -18.73 -3.97 3.19
CA GLY A 174 -20.09 -3.66 2.75
C GLY A 174 -20.22 -3.60 1.23
N ASP A 175 -21.23 -4.26 0.69
CA ASP A 175 -21.63 -4.11 -0.69
C ASP A 175 -22.44 -2.81 -0.85
N PHE A 176 -21.75 -1.73 -1.17
CA PHE A 176 -22.37 -0.42 -1.41
C PHE A 176 -23.21 -0.37 -2.70
N LYS A 177 -23.24 -1.45 -3.50
CA LYS A 177 -24.17 -1.60 -4.62
C LYS A 177 -25.44 -2.36 -4.26
N ALA A 178 -25.50 -2.99 -3.08
CA ALA A 178 -26.71 -3.65 -2.63
C ALA A 178 -27.78 -2.61 -2.26
N ALA A 179 -29.03 -2.90 -2.60
CA ALA A 179 -30.18 -2.07 -2.21
C ALA A 179 -30.33 -1.97 -0.67
N THR A 180 -29.69 -2.90 0.06
CA THR A 180 -29.68 -2.97 1.52
C THR A 180 -28.27 -2.74 2.02
N SER A 181 -28.10 -1.74 2.89
CA SER A 181 -26.81 -1.48 3.57
C SER A 181 -26.39 -2.68 4.42
N GLY A 182 -25.10 -3.00 4.43
CA GLY A 182 -24.53 -4.07 5.27
C GLY A 182 -24.53 -5.46 4.63
N VAL A 183 -24.92 -5.62 3.37
CA VAL A 183 -24.75 -6.89 2.65
C VAL A 183 -23.24 -7.17 2.48
N PRO A 184 -22.73 -8.33 2.90
CA PRO A 184 -21.32 -8.66 2.71
C PRO A 184 -20.97 -8.79 1.22
N THR A 185 -19.83 -8.25 0.79
CA THR A 185 -19.32 -8.41 -0.58
C THR A 185 -18.87 -9.84 -0.93
N GLY A 186 -18.87 -10.76 0.05
CA GLY A 186 -18.37 -12.13 -0.10
C GLY A 186 -16.87 -12.24 -0.39
N SER A 187 -16.14 -11.11 -0.36
CA SER A 187 -14.74 -11.03 -0.74
C SER A 187 -13.80 -11.30 0.45
N ASP A 188 -12.59 -11.79 0.14
CA ASP A 188 -11.49 -11.88 1.10
C ASP A 188 -11.10 -10.49 1.64
N VAL A 189 -10.46 -10.45 2.80
CA VAL A 189 -9.94 -9.18 3.35
C VAL A 189 -8.86 -8.59 2.45
N LEU A 190 -8.06 -9.43 1.80
CA LEU A 190 -7.15 -9.00 0.73
C LEU A 190 -7.47 -9.78 -0.53
N HIS A 191 -7.76 -9.05 -1.60
CA HIS A 191 -8.05 -9.59 -2.92
C HIS A 191 -6.89 -9.27 -3.87
N ILE A 192 -6.47 -10.28 -4.64
CA ILE A 192 -5.50 -10.16 -5.72
C ILE A 192 -6.25 -10.21 -7.04
N SER A 193 -6.23 -9.13 -7.80
CA SER A 193 -6.76 -9.12 -9.16
C SER A 193 -5.64 -8.97 -10.19
N GLU A 194 -5.82 -9.64 -11.33
CA GLU A 194 -4.90 -9.53 -12.46
C GLU A 194 -5.46 -8.56 -13.51
N GLY A 195 -4.55 -7.86 -14.17
CA GLY A 195 -4.89 -6.98 -15.27
C GLY A 195 -3.64 -6.55 -16.03
N ARG A 196 -3.74 -5.38 -16.65
CA ARG A 196 -2.75 -4.79 -17.52
C ARG A 196 -2.69 -3.29 -17.31
N PHE A 197 -1.49 -2.76 -17.43
CA PHE A 197 -1.25 -1.33 -17.53
C PHE A 197 -1.79 -0.83 -18.88
N ARG A 198 -2.68 0.16 -18.86
CA ARG A 198 -3.33 0.70 -20.07
C ARG A 198 -2.70 2.00 -20.58
N GLY A 199 -1.80 2.59 -19.80
CA GLY A 199 -1.07 3.79 -20.14
C GLY A 199 -1.32 4.90 -19.13
N LEU A 200 -0.96 6.12 -19.53
CA LEU A 200 -1.40 7.35 -18.89
C LEU A 200 -2.50 7.97 -19.75
N ALA A 201 -3.50 8.56 -19.10
CA ALA A 201 -4.58 9.26 -19.77
C ALA A 201 -4.04 10.45 -20.57
N PRO A 202 -4.34 10.57 -21.87
CA PRO A 202 -3.84 11.66 -22.71
C PRO A 202 -4.24 13.03 -22.15
N GLY A 203 -3.28 13.95 -22.08
CA GLY A 203 -3.51 15.34 -21.69
C GLY A 203 -3.74 15.58 -20.19
N GLN A 204 -3.69 14.55 -19.34
CA GLN A 204 -3.78 14.71 -17.90
C GLN A 204 -2.41 14.91 -17.24
N ASP A 205 -2.36 15.79 -16.23
CA ASP A 205 -1.18 15.98 -15.39
C ASP A 205 -0.92 14.74 -14.55
N VAL A 206 0.27 14.14 -14.69
CA VAL A 206 0.68 12.96 -13.92
C VAL A 206 0.82 13.25 -12.42
N GLN A 207 1.00 14.51 -12.05
CA GLN A 207 1.09 15.00 -10.68
C GLN A 207 -0.27 15.41 -10.09
N ASP A 208 -1.36 15.23 -10.84
CA ASP A 208 -2.71 15.57 -10.39
C ASP A 208 -3.63 14.35 -10.37
N ASN A 209 -3.95 13.91 -9.15
CA ASN A 209 -4.89 12.84 -8.85
C ASN A 209 -6.08 13.38 -8.04
N SER A 210 -6.35 14.69 -8.10
CA SER A 210 -7.44 15.30 -7.32
C SER A 210 -8.83 14.87 -7.77
N ASP A 211 -8.98 14.46 -9.04
CA ASP A 211 -10.22 13.91 -9.60
C ASP A 211 -10.16 12.38 -9.69
N ILE A 212 -9.59 11.84 -10.79
CA ILE A 212 -9.47 10.38 -10.98
C ILE A 212 -8.04 9.88 -11.17
N GLY A 213 -7.10 10.73 -11.59
CA GLY A 213 -5.70 10.35 -11.81
C GLY A 213 -5.35 9.91 -13.23
N ALA A 214 -4.09 10.14 -13.60
CA ALA A 214 -3.59 9.88 -14.95
C ALA A 214 -3.29 8.40 -15.24
N LEU A 215 -2.90 7.59 -14.25
CA LEU A 215 -2.57 6.18 -14.50
C LEU A 215 -3.83 5.40 -14.87
N GLN A 216 -3.75 4.51 -15.87
CA GLN A 216 -4.85 3.65 -16.30
C GLN A 216 -4.49 2.16 -16.19
N HIS A 217 -5.40 1.36 -15.65
CA HIS A 217 -5.29 -0.10 -15.62
C HIS A 217 -6.68 -0.76 -15.68
N ASP A 218 -6.72 -2.08 -15.89
CA ASP A 218 -7.96 -2.87 -15.94
C ASP A 218 -8.00 -4.02 -14.93
N CYS A 219 -7.09 -4.02 -13.95
CA CYS A 219 -7.24 -4.89 -12.78
C CYS A 219 -8.61 -4.63 -12.14
N TRP A 220 -9.29 -5.68 -11.71
CA TRP A 220 -10.55 -5.52 -10.97
C TRP A 220 -10.30 -4.83 -9.63
N THR A 221 -11.16 -3.87 -9.27
CA THR A 221 -11.12 -3.18 -7.97
C THR A 221 -12.54 -2.88 -7.50
N TYR A 222 -12.67 -2.60 -6.20
CA TYR A 222 -13.91 -2.16 -5.56
C TYR A 222 -13.60 -1.11 -4.50
N TRP A 223 -14.64 -0.50 -3.93
CA TRP A 223 -14.53 0.38 -2.76
C TRP A 223 -13.58 -0.23 -1.72
N GLY A 224 -12.62 0.54 -1.21
CA GLY A 224 -11.57 0.09 -0.29
C GLY A 224 -10.22 -0.30 -0.91
N HIS A 225 -10.15 -0.47 -2.24
CA HIS A 225 -8.88 -0.70 -2.93
C HIS A 225 -8.00 0.56 -3.04
N SER A 226 -8.49 1.73 -2.65
CA SER A 226 -7.71 2.96 -2.70
C SER A 226 -6.41 2.81 -1.91
N GLY A 227 -5.29 3.13 -2.57
CA GLY A 227 -3.93 2.90 -2.09
C GLY A 227 -3.36 1.51 -2.38
N ALA A 228 -4.11 0.62 -3.06
CA ALA A 228 -3.65 -0.72 -3.40
C ALA A 228 -2.44 -0.66 -4.36
N PRO A 229 -1.36 -1.43 -4.08
CA PRO A 229 -0.21 -1.48 -4.97
C PRO A 229 -0.56 -2.10 -6.32
N LEU A 230 -0.09 -1.46 -7.38
CA LEU A 230 -0.03 -2.02 -8.72
C LEU A 230 1.38 -2.57 -8.97
N ILE A 231 1.49 -3.89 -9.12
CA ILE A 231 2.77 -4.60 -9.20
C ILE A 231 2.95 -5.21 -10.59
N GLU A 232 4.08 -4.97 -11.24
CA GLU A 232 4.36 -5.55 -12.55
C GLU A 232 4.73 -7.04 -12.44
N LYS A 233 3.80 -7.92 -12.81
CA LYS A 233 3.83 -9.36 -12.50
C LYS A 233 5.02 -10.13 -13.10
N LYS A 234 5.28 -9.94 -14.40
CA LYS A 234 6.25 -10.79 -15.14
C LYS A 234 7.64 -10.21 -15.28
N ALA A 235 7.75 -8.90 -15.50
CA ALA A 235 9.01 -8.30 -15.90
C ALA A 235 9.89 -7.93 -14.70
N SER A 236 9.30 -7.44 -13.60
CA SER A 236 10.08 -6.89 -12.50
C SER A 236 9.64 -7.32 -11.10
N GLY A 237 8.37 -7.65 -10.87
CA GLY A 237 7.81 -7.86 -9.54
C GLY A 237 7.78 -6.58 -8.71
N LYS A 238 7.87 -5.40 -9.34
CA LYS A 238 8.03 -4.10 -8.68
C LYS A 238 6.75 -3.29 -8.70
N LEU A 239 6.62 -2.38 -7.72
CA LEU A 239 5.56 -1.38 -7.64
C LEU A 239 5.70 -0.37 -8.79
N ILE A 240 4.61 -0.14 -9.52
CA ILE A 240 4.54 0.79 -10.66
C ILE A 240 3.50 1.91 -10.48
N GLY A 241 2.76 1.91 -9.39
CA GLY A 241 1.69 2.86 -9.13
C GLY A 241 0.80 2.40 -7.98
N LEU A 242 -0.18 3.23 -7.62
CA LEU A 242 -1.23 2.89 -6.67
C LEU A 242 -2.59 3.02 -7.37
N HIS A 243 -3.51 2.12 -7.08
CA HIS A 243 -4.92 2.31 -7.41
C HIS A 243 -5.51 3.42 -6.54
N SER A 244 -6.34 4.29 -7.10
CA SER A 244 -7.07 5.32 -6.34
C SER A 244 -8.57 5.29 -6.62
N SER A 245 -8.98 5.22 -7.89
CA SER A 245 -10.38 5.40 -8.29
C SER A 245 -10.71 4.73 -9.63
N TRP A 246 -11.90 4.99 -10.18
CA TRP A 246 -12.29 4.51 -11.50
C TRP A 246 -13.20 5.49 -12.21
N GLU A 247 -13.25 5.38 -13.55
CA GLU A 247 -14.20 6.13 -14.37
C GLU A 247 -15.56 5.42 -14.39
N ASP A 248 -16.62 6.12 -14.00
CA ASP A 248 -17.95 5.52 -13.79
C ASP A 248 -18.59 4.99 -15.08
N HIS A 249 -18.34 5.64 -16.22
CA HIS A 249 -18.96 5.26 -17.49
C HIS A 249 -18.30 4.05 -18.16
N THR A 250 -16.97 3.94 -18.08
CA THR A 250 -16.21 2.90 -18.79
C THR A 250 -15.77 1.77 -17.86
N GLY A 251 -15.79 1.99 -16.55
CA GLY A 251 -15.19 1.10 -15.57
C GLY A 251 -13.67 1.05 -15.64
N LEU A 252 -13.01 1.94 -16.39
CA LEU A 252 -11.56 1.98 -16.49
C LEU A 252 -10.97 2.42 -15.15
N ARG A 253 -10.00 1.67 -14.62
CA ARG A 253 -9.41 1.95 -13.31
C ARG A 253 -8.30 2.97 -13.43
N ARG A 254 -8.25 3.84 -12.43
CA ARG A 254 -7.41 5.02 -12.39
C ARG A 254 -6.59 5.07 -11.12
N GLY A 255 -5.52 5.85 -11.15
CA GLY A 255 -4.64 5.90 -10.00
C GLY A 255 -3.44 6.81 -10.15
N ILE A 256 -2.54 6.63 -9.19
CA ILE A 256 -1.38 7.46 -8.96
C ILE A 256 -0.22 6.86 -9.75
N ALA A 257 0.32 7.66 -10.67
CA ALA A 257 1.40 7.25 -11.55
C ALA A 257 2.74 7.10 -10.79
N LEU A 258 3.60 6.20 -11.26
CA LEU A 258 4.95 6.00 -10.73
C LEU A 258 5.72 7.31 -10.54
N GLN A 259 5.63 8.22 -11.51
CA GLN A 259 6.34 9.49 -11.48
C GLN A 259 5.90 10.37 -10.30
N ALA A 260 4.59 10.46 -10.01
CA ALA A 260 4.09 11.22 -8.87
C ALA A 260 4.56 10.66 -7.54
N ILE A 261 4.60 9.32 -7.42
CA ILE A 261 5.13 8.65 -6.24
C ILE A 261 6.62 8.95 -6.05
N GLN A 262 7.41 8.86 -7.13
CA GLN A 262 8.85 9.11 -7.08
C GLN A 262 9.17 10.56 -6.68
N GLU A 263 8.46 11.54 -7.25
CA GLU A 263 8.62 12.96 -6.92
C GLU A 263 8.19 13.24 -5.48
N PHE A 264 7.04 12.75 -5.04
CA PHE A 264 6.57 12.86 -3.66
C PHE A 264 7.58 12.29 -2.66
N LEU A 265 8.13 11.10 -2.93
CA LEU A 265 9.16 10.51 -2.05
C LEU A 265 10.46 11.32 -2.06
N ALA A 266 10.86 11.90 -3.19
CA ALA A 266 12.05 12.75 -3.26
C ALA A 266 11.88 14.01 -2.39
N GLU A 267 10.69 14.59 -2.34
CA GLU A 267 10.35 15.77 -1.53
C GLU A 267 10.33 15.46 -0.02
N HIS A 268 9.84 14.27 0.37
CA HIS A 268 9.58 13.97 1.78
C HIS A 268 10.64 13.06 2.44
N CYS A 269 11.31 12.18 1.70
CA CYS A 269 12.29 11.25 2.28
C CYS A 269 13.72 11.80 2.33
N THR A 270 14.06 12.84 1.55
CA THR A 270 15.36 13.54 1.68
C THR A 270 15.45 14.39 2.95
N ASN A 271 14.31 14.83 3.48
CA ASN A 271 14.22 15.63 4.71
C ASN A 271 14.31 14.79 6.00
N VAL A 272 14.18 13.46 5.92
CA VAL A 272 14.28 12.55 7.07
C VAL A 272 15.74 12.37 7.53
N THR A 273 16.73 12.66 6.68
CA THR A 273 18.16 12.54 7.02
C THR A 273 18.75 13.78 7.72
N ARG A 274 18.03 14.91 7.77
CA ARG A 274 18.54 16.18 8.34
C ARG A 274 18.07 16.48 9.77
N ARG A 275 17.19 15.68 10.37
CA ARG A 275 16.71 15.88 11.75
C ARG A 275 17.37 14.93 12.76
N GLY A 276 18.67 14.66 12.58
CA GLY A 276 19.46 13.79 13.44
C GLY A 276 20.90 14.28 13.63
N SER A 277 21.09 15.60 13.62
CA SER A 277 22.35 16.27 13.97
C SER A 277 22.17 17.16 15.17
#